data_AF-F7NQ18-F1
#
_entry.id   AF-F7NQ18-F1
#
_cell.length_a   1.000
_cell.length_b   1.000
_cell.length_c   1.000
_cell.angle_alpha   90.00
_cell.angle_beta   90.00
_cell.angle_gamma   90.00
#
_symmetry.space_group_name_H-M   'P 1'
#
loop_
_entity.id
_entity.type
_entity.pdbx_description
1 polymer ?
#
loop_
_entity_poly.entity_id
_entity_poly.type
_entity_poly.pdbx_seq_one_letter_code
_entity_poly.pdbx_strand_id
1 'polypeptide(L)'
;YAQESRRRQGQGKPETFDFLGFTHYCSKSQKGYFRVKRKTSKKKMRLRLAEMNVWIKENRHLPISTMFATLNLKLQGHYQYYGITDNSPSIHIYYFR
;
A
#
# COMPACT_ATOMS: atom_id res chain seq x y z
N TYR A 1 2.79 23.09 10.90
CA TYR A 1 1.39 23.55 10.74
C TYR A 1 0.32 22.56 11.19
N ALA A 2 -0.17 21.60 10.39
CA ALA A 2 -1.36 20.79 10.78
C ALA A 2 -1.19 19.99 12.10
N GLN A 3 -0.04 19.34 12.28
CA GLN A 3 0.25 18.57 13.51
C GLN A 3 0.47 19.48 14.74
N GLU A 4 1.14 20.61 14.58
CA GLU A 4 1.40 21.55 15.69
C GLU A 4 0.13 22.30 16.10
N SER A 5 -0.71 22.70 15.14
CA SER A 5 -2.01 23.32 15.40
C SER A 5 -2.92 22.35 16.17
N ARG A 6 -3.03 21.10 15.72
CA ARG A 6 -3.81 20.06 16.44
C ARG A 6 -3.25 19.76 17.83
N ARG A 7 -1.93 19.67 17.98
CA ARG A 7 -1.30 19.47 19.29
C ARG A 7 -1.61 20.63 20.26
N ARG A 8 -1.58 21.88 19.78
CA ARG A 8 -1.97 23.07 20.57
C ARG A 8 -3.45 23.06 20.95
N GLN A 9 -4.30 22.48 20.11
CA GLN A 9 -5.74 22.33 20.35
C GLN A 9 -6.12 21.05 21.11
N GLY A 10 -5.15 20.27 21.61
CA GLY A 10 -5.41 18.99 22.29
C GLY A 10 -5.97 17.88 21.38
N GLN A 11 -5.97 18.08 20.07
CA GLN A 11 -6.48 17.14 19.09
C GLN A 11 -5.42 16.09 18.72
N GLY A 12 -5.88 14.89 18.36
CA GLY A 12 -5.03 13.78 17.94
C GLY A 12 -4.28 14.01 16.63
N LYS A 13 -3.76 12.93 16.03
CA LYS A 13 -3.02 13.01 14.76
C LYS A 13 -3.84 13.72 13.68
N PRO A 14 -3.19 14.49 12.78
CA PRO A 14 -3.87 15.05 11.61
C PRO A 14 -4.63 13.98 10.85
N GLU A 15 -5.76 14.38 10.27
CA GLU A 15 -6.58 13.51 9.45
C GLU A 15 -5.79 12.94 8.27
N THR A 16 -6.14 11.72 7.89
CA THR A 16 -5.58 11.01 6.73
C THR A 16 -6.66 10.89 5.67
N PHE A 17 -6.28 10.88 4.40
CA PHE A 17 -7.22 10.66 3.31
C PHE A 17 -6.69 9.62 2.32
N ASP A 18 -7.61 8.91 1.68
CA ASP A 18 -7.29 7.91 0.67
C ASP A 18 -7.43 8.53 -0.73
N PHE A 19 -6.38 8.45 -1.54
CA PHE A 19 -6.40 8.91 -2.93
C PHE A 19 -5.48 8.04 -3.80
N LEU A 20 -5.93 7.70 -5.01
CA LEU A 20 -5.20 6.82 -5.95
C LEU A 20 -4.67 5.52 -5.31
N GLY A 21 -5.44 4.95 -4.37
CA GLY A 21 -5.06 3.73 -3.68
C GLY A 21 -3.99 3.86 -2.59
N PHE A 22 -3.62 5.08 -2.22
CA PHE A 22 -2.75 5.36 -1.09
C PHE A 22 -3.49 6.09 0.03
N THR A 23 -3.17 5.75 1.26
CA THR A 23 -3.47 6.57 2.43
C THR A 23 -2.36 7.63 2.56
N HIS A 24 -2.76 8.89 2.44
CA HIS A 24 -1.90 10.06 2.62
C HIS A 24 -1.98 10.54 4.06
N TYR A 25 -0.82 10.78 4.67
CA TYR A 25 -0.75 11.22 6.06
C TYR A 25 0.41 12.18 6.30
N CYS A 26 0.16 13.17 7.15
CA CYS A 26 1.18 14.11 7.59
C CYS A 26 2.17 13.40 8.53
N SER A 27 3.47 13.59 8.30
CA SER A 27 4.53 13.07 9.15
C SER A 27 5.78 13.94 9.04
N LYS A 28 6.89 13.44 9.60
CA LYS A 28 8.20 14.06 9.49
C LYS A 28 9.15 13.14 8.72
N SER A 29 10.09 13.75 7.99
CA SER A 29 11.26 13.07 7.43
C SER A 29 12.19 12.60 8.56
N GLN A 30 13.20 11.79 8.24
CA GLN A 30 14.23 11.38 9.20
C GLN A 30 14.98 12.59 9.80
N LYS A 31 15.13 13.67 9.01
CA LYS A 31 15.74 14.95 9.45
C LYS A 31 14.74 15.88 10.17
N GLY A 32 13.52 15.44 10.45
CA GLY A 32 12.52 16.20 11.23
C GLY A 32 11.64 17.16 10.43
N TYR A 33 11.93 17.40 9.14
CA TYR A 33 11.10 18.27 8.28
C TYR A 33 9.71 17.68 8.02
N PHE A 34 8.69 18.54 8.01
CA PHE A 34 7.32 18.17 7.66
C PHE A 34 7.25 17.57 6.24
N ARG A 35 6.51 16.47 6.09
CA ARG A 35 6.28 15.82 4.80
C ARG A 35 4.95 15.06 4.81
N VAL A 36 4.29 15.01 3.64
CA VAL A 36 3.19 14.05 3.40
C VAL A 36 3.78 12.71 2.98
N LYS A 37 3.54 11.69 3.80
CA LYS A 37 3.93 10.31 3.51
C LYS A 37 2.74 9.56 2.91
N ARG A 38 3.05 8.48 2.21
CA ARG A 38 2.06 7.60 1.58
C ARG A 38 2.29 6.17 2.02
N LYS A 39 1.21 5.43 2.17
CA LYS A 39 1.24 3.97 2.26
C LYS A 39 0.07 3.38 1.49
N THR A 40 0.15 2.12 1.06
CA THR A 40 -0.95 1.44 0.38
C THR A 40 -2.21 1.51 1.24
N SER A 41 -3.32 1.95 0.66
CA SER A 41 -4.60 1.98 1.37
C SER A 41 -4.99 0.57 1.79
N LYS A 42 -5.39 0.40 3.06
CA LYS A 42 -5.86 -0.88 3.58
C LYS A 42 -7.01 -1.46 2.74
N LYS A 43 -7.89 -0.59 2.24
CA LYS A 43 -9.00 -0.98 1.37
C LYS A 43 -8.50 -1.59 0.06
N LYS A 44 -7.52 -0.95 -0.59
CA LYS A 44 -6.92 -1.45 -1.84
C LYS A 44 -6.07 -2.70 -1.62
N MET A 45 -5.31 -2.78 -0.53
CA MET A 45 -4.55 -3.99 -0.20
C MET A 45 -5.47 -5.20 -0.04
N ARG A 46 -6.54 -5.08 0.76
CA ARG A 46 -7.53 -6.15 0.94
C ARG A 46 -8.19 -6.55 -0.38
N LEU A 47 -8.57 -5.57 -1.19
CA LEU A 47 -9.18 -5.83 -2.51
C LEU A 47 -8.23 -6.62 -3.42
N ARG A 48 -6.97 -6.20 -3.54
CA ARG A 48 -5.98 -6.90 -4.38
C ARG A 48 -5.69 -8.32 -3.92
N LEU A 49 -5.61 -8.56 -2.61
CA LEU A 49 -5.44 -9.91 -2.07
C LEU A 49 -6.66 -10.79 -2.35
N ALA A 50 -7.88 -10.25 -2.22
CA ALA A 50 -9.09 -10.98 -2.56
C ALA A 50 -9.17 -11.33 -4.06
N GLU A 51 -8.87 -10.36 -4.93
CA GLU A 51 -8.79 -10.58 -6.39
C GLU A 51 -7.74 -11.64 -6.75
N MET A 52 -6.56 -11.60 -6.13
CA MET A 52 -5.51 -12.59 -6.36
C MET A 52 -5.95 -13.98 -5.92
N ASN A 53 -6.60 -14.10 -4.75
CA ASN A 53 -7.12 -15.38 -4.27
C ASN A 53 -8.17 -15.99 -5.20
N VAL A 54 -9.09 -15.16 -5.73
CA VAL A 54 -10.07 -15.61 -6.72
C VAL A 54 -9.38 -16.07 -8.00
N TRP A 55 -8.46 -15.25 -8.53
CA TRP A 55 -7.72 -15.58 -9.75
C TRP A 55 -6.93 -16.88 -9.62
N ILE A 56 -6.20 -17.07 -8.51
CA ILE A 56 -5.48 -18.32 -8.24
C ILE A 56 -6.47 -19.47 -8.26
N LYS A 57 -7.58 -19.39 -7.50
CA LYS A 57 -8.57 -20.48 -7.42
C LYS A 57 -9.09 -20.93 -8.77
N GLU A 58 -9.40 -19.98 -9.65
CA GLU A 58 -9.91 -20.21 -11.01
C GLU A 58 -8.83 -20.81 -11.92
N ASN A 59 -7.57 -20.44 -11.75
CA ASN A 59 -6.48 -20.79 -12.66
C ASN A 59 -5.61 -21.96 -12.18
N ARG A 60 -5.97 -22.64 -11.07
CA ARG A 60 -5.25 -23.81 -10.51
C ARG A 60 -5.15 -25.01 -11.47
N HIS A 61 -6.00 -25.07 -12.49
CA HIS A 61 -5.99 -26.12 -13.50
C HIS A 61 -4.95 -25.90 -14.61
N LEU A 62 -4.37 -24.69 -14.70
CA LEU A 62 -3.35 -24.38 -15.70
C LEU A 62 -2.02 -25.07 -15.40
N PRO A 63 -1.18 -25.31 -16.43
CA PRO A 63 0.20 -25.72 -16.22
C PRO A 63 0.93 -24.72 -15.31
N ILE A 64 1.69 -25.26 -14.35
CA ILE A 64 2.41 -24.48 -13.33
C ILE A 64 3.24 -23.36 -13.96
N SER A 65 3.98 -23.63 -15.04
CA SER A 65 4.80 -22.64 -15.74
C SER A 65 3.98 -21.43 -16.23
N THR A 66 2.80 -21.67 -16.77
CA THR A 66 1.90 -20.62 -17.30
C THR A 66 1.26 -19.83 -16.16
N MET A 67 0.83 -20.53 -15.10
CA MET A 67 0.29 -19.90 -13.91
C MET A 67 1.32 -18.96 -13.27
N PHE A 68 2.56 -19.43 -13.07
CA PHE A 68 3.63 -18.64 -12.48
C PHE A 68 4.07 -17.46 -13.36
N ALA A 69 4.15 -17.63 -14.69
CA ALA A 69 4.45 -16.52 -15.59
C ALA A 69 3.43 -15.38 -15.45
N THR A 70 2.13 -15.73 -15.40
CA THR A 70 1.06 -14.74 -15.23
C THR A 70 1.06 -14.12 -13.83
N LEU A 71 1.31 -14.92 -12.80
CA LEU A 71 1.41 -14.44 -11.42
C LEU A 71 2.55 -13.43 -11.27
N ASN A 72 3.71 -13.71 -11.85
CA ASN A 72 4.87 -12.82 -11.83
C ASN A 72 4.55 -11.46 -12.47
N LEU A 73 3.85 -11.44 -13.60
CA LEU A 73 3.42 -10.18 -14.23
C LEU A 73 2.48 -9.37 -13.33
N LYS A 74 1.52 -10.03 -12.66
CA LYS A 74 0.60 -9.37 -11.72
C LYS A 74 1.34 -8.78 -10.51
N LEU A 75 2.28 -9.54 -9.94
CA LEU A 75 3.11 -9.11 -8.81
C LEU A 75 4.02 -7.94 -9.21
N GLN A 76 4.67 -8.04 -10.37
CA GLN A 76 5.51 -6.99 -10.92
C GLN A 76 4.73 -5.68 -11.11
N GLY A 77 3.52 -5.73 -11.67
CA GLY A 77 2.65 -4.56 -11.80
C GLY A 77 2.27 -3.96 -10.44
N HIS A 78 2.02 -4.79 -9.43
CA HIS A 78 1.78 -4.33 -8.07
C HIS A 78 2.98 -3.57 -7.50
N TYR A 79 4.17 -4.15 -7.60
CA TYR A 79 5.40 -3.55 -7.08
C TYR A 79 5.78 -2.27 -7.83
N GLN A 80 5.59 -2.21 -9.15
CA GLN A 80 5.84 -0.99 -9.93
C GLN A 80 4.92 0.17 -9.51
N TYR A 81 3.64 -0.11 -9.24
CA TYR A 81 2.69 0.93 -8.84
C TYR A 81 2.89 1.38 -7.38
N TYR A 82 3.03 0.43 -6.46
CA TYR A 82 3.11 0.71 -5.03
C TYR A 82 4.54 0.96 -4.53
N GLY A 83 5.56 0.76 -5.38
CA GLY A 83 7.00 0.95 -5.15
C GLY A 83 7.46 2.39 -4.94
N ILE A 84 6.75 3.14 -4.08
CA ILE A 84 7.06 4.55 -3.78
C ILE A 84 7.72 4.71 -2.41
N THR A 85 8.37 5.85 -2.19
CA THR A 85 8.98 6.20 -0.90
C THR A 85 7.96 6.11 0.25
N ASP A 86 8.43 5.66 1.41
CA ASP A 86 7.64 5.44 2.65
C ASP A 86 6.64 4.25 2.61
N ASN A 87 6.49 3.55 1.47
CA ASN A 87 5.56 2.43 1.33
C ASN A 87 6.17 1.03 1.45
N SER A 88 7.49 0.92 1.64
CA SER A 88 8.20 -0.36 1.74
C SER A 88 7.57 -1.35 2.75
N PRO A 89 7.11 -0.91 3.95
CA PRO A 89 6.45 -1.83 4.89
C PRO A 89 5.17 -2.46 4.33
N SER A 90 4.36 -1.73 3.56
CA SER A 90 3.13 -2.27 2.98
C SER A 90 3.41 -3.21 1.80
N ILE A 91 4.47 -2.93 1.02
CA ILE A 91 4.95 -3.85 -0.03
C ILE A 91 5.43 -5.15 0.60
N HIS A 92 6.21 -5.07 1.68
CA HIS A 92 6.70 -6.25 2.39
C HIS A 92 5.54 -7.12 2.89
N ILE A 93 4.50 -6.52 3.48
CA ILE A 93 3.30 -7.26 3.92
C ILE A 93 2.63 -8.01 2.76
N TYR A 94 2.61 -7.43 1.56
CA TYR A 94 2.02 -8.06 0.38
C TYR A 94 2.81 -9.29 -0.10
N TYR A 95 4.10 -9.40 0.23
CA TYR A 95 4.91 -10.58 -0.08
C TYR A 95 4.67 -11.75 0.90
N PHE A 96 4.41 -11.46 2.18
CA PHE A 96 4.29 -12.47 3.25
C PHE A 96 2.86 -12.91 3.60
N ARG A 97 1.83 -12.31 2.99
CA ARG A 97 0.42 -12.64 3.23
C ARG A 97 -0.23 -13.26 2.01
#